data_AF-A0A1L8FZY9-F1
#
_entry.id   AF-A0A1L8FZY9-F1
#
_cell.length_a   1.000
_cell.length_b   1.000
_cell.length_c   1.000
_cell.angle_alpha   90.00
_cell.angle_beta   90.00
_cell.angle_gamma   90.00
#
_symmetry.space_group_name_H-M   'P 1'
#
loop_
_entity.id
_entity.type
_entity.pdbx_description
1 polymer ?
#
loop_
_entity_poly.entity_id
_entity_poly.type
_entity_poly.pdbx_seq_one_letter_code
_entity_poly.pdbx_strand_id
1 'polypeptide(L)'
;MAAYLSHQQKVLRLYKKSLRHLESWCIFRDKYRYFACLLRARFEDHKDERDMVKATKLLKSGEEEFWKRQHTQPYIFPDSPGGTSYERYDCYKVPQWCLDHWHPSEKSEYPDYFAKREQWKKLREESWEKEVQQLLEETPTAGPKTEALPPARKPGHLPPLWWQFVTRPRERPT
;
A
#
# COMPACT_ATOMS: atom_id res chain seq x y z
N MET A 1 9.68 1.62 -5.04
CA MET A 1 8.75 1.14 -6.09
C MET A 1 9.53 0.65 -7.32
N ALA A 2 8.94 -0.20 -8.17
CA ALA A 2 9.57 -0.57 -9.45
C ALA A 2 9.49 0.62 -10.43
N ALA A 3 10.52 0.80 -11.26
CA ALA A 3 10.60 1.95 -12.17
C ALA A 3 9.50 1.97 -13.24
N TYR A 4 8.97 0.79 -13.61
CA TYR A 4 7.91 0.64 -14.58
C TYR A 4 7.05 -0.59 -14.27
N LEU A 5 5.86 -0.65 -14.87
CA LEU A 5 4.99 -1.82 -14.80
C LEU A 5 5.33 -2.81 -15.91
N SER A 6 5.49 -4.08 -15.54
CA SER A 6 5.63 -5.16 -16.50
C SER A 6 4.34 -5.33 -17.32
N HIS A 7 4.43 -5.94 -18.51
CA HIS A 7 3.27 -6.23 -19.34
C HIS A 7 2.21 -7.03 -18.57
N GLN A 8 2.63 -8.08 -17.85
CA GLN A 8 1.76 -8.88 -16.98
C GLN A 8 1.05 -8.02 -15.92
N GLN A 9 1.77 -7.11 -15.25
CA GLN A 9 1.16 -6.22 -14.26
C GLN A 9 0.12 -5.29 -14.88
N LYS A 10 0.36 -4.78 -16.11
CA LYS A 10 -0.62 -3.96 -16.84
C LYS A 10 -1.88 -4.76 -17.17
N VAL A 11 -1.74 -6.00 -17.66
CA VAL A 11 -2.86 -6.91 -17.93
C VAL A 11 -3.65 -7.20 -16.65
N LEU A 12 -2.98 -7.52 -15.54
CA LEU A 12 -3.64 -7.79 -14.26
C LEU A 12 -4.39 -6.57 -13.72
N ARG A 13 -3.82 -5.37 -13.88
CA ARG A 13 -4.51 -4.11 -13.52
C ARG A 13 -5.72 -3.87 -14.41
N LEU A 14 -5.62 -4.12 -15.72
CA LEU A 14 -6.74 -4.05 -16.65
C LEU A 14 -7.85 -5.04 -16.27
N TYR A 15 -7.51 -6.28 -15.97
CA TYR A 15 -8.48 -7.28 -15.53
C TYR A 15 -9.20 -6.86 -14.24
N LYS A 16 -8.44 -6.40 -13.22
CA LYS A 16 -9.03 -5.92 -11.95
C LYS A 16 -9.95 -4.72 -12.17
N LYS A 17 -9.54 -3.70 -12.95
CA LYS A 17 -10.39 -2.52 -13.22
C LYS A 17 -11.65 -2.91 -13.99
N SER A 18 -11.52 -3.77 -15.01
CA SER A 18 -12.67 -4.25 -15.79
C SER A 18 -13.69 -4.98 -14.91
N LEU A 19 -13.26 -5.85 -13.99
CA LEU A 19 -14.18 -6.51 -13.05
C LEU A 19 -14.87 -5.52 -12.10
N ARG A 20 -14.17 -4.52 -11.57
CA ARG A 20 -14.77 -3.53 -10.65
C ARG A 20 -15.79 -2.62 -11.35
N HIS A 21 -15.52 -2.22 -12.58
CA HIS A 21 -16.51 -1.47 -13.37
C HIS A 21 -17.66 -2.35 -13.82
N LEU A 22 -17.42 -3.63 -14.09
CA LEU A 22 -18.50 -4.60 -14.37
C LEU A 22 -19.39 -4.80 -13.14
N GLU A 23 -18.82 -4.90 -11.93
CA GLU A 23 -19.57 -4.93 -10.66
C GLU A 23 -20.39 -3.64 -10.45
N SER A 24 -19.89 -2.49 -10.95
CA SER A 24 -20.62 -1.21 -10.90
C SER A 24 -21.83 -1.20 -11.85
N TRP A 25 -21.72 -1.81 -13.04
CA TRP A 25 -22.84 -1.97 -13.97
C TRP A 25 -23.83 -3.06 -13.57
N CYS A 26 -23.33 -4.19 -13.07
CA CYS A 26 -24.12 -5.36 -12.69
C CYS A 26 -24.30 -5.40 -11.17
N ILE A 27 -25.29 -4.65 -10.66
CA ILE A 27 -25.54 -4.49 -9.22
C ILE A 27 -25.83 -5.85 -8.55
N PHE A 28 -26.61 -6.71 -9.19
CA PHE A 28 -26.98 -8.02 -8.65
C PHE A 28 -25.85 -9.04 -8.78
N ARG A 29 -25.59 -9.77 -7.69
CA ARG A 29 -24.40 -10.63 -7.53
C ARG A 29 -24.37 -11.81 -8.49
N ASP A 30 -25.53 -12.40 -8.77
CA ASP A 30 -25.76 -13.48 -9.73
C ASP A 30 -25.42 -13.05 -11.16
N LYS A 31 -25.99 -11.91 -11.60
CA LYS A 31 -25.74 -11.34 -12.92
C LYS A 31 -24.27 -10.92 -13.08
N TYR A 32 -23.71 -10.27 -12.07
CA TYR A 32 -22.28 -9.95 -12.04
C TYR A 32 -21.42 -11.20 -12.19
N ARG A 33 -21.72 -12.27 -11.44
CA ARG A 33 -20.92 -13.49 -11.47
C ARG A 33 -20.91 -14.13 -12.86
N TYR A 34 -22.05 -14.16 -13.53
CA TYR A 34 -22.15 -14.64 -14.91
C TYR A 34 -21.23 -13.85 -15.85
N PHE A 35 -21.35 -12.52 -15.89
CA PHE A 35 -20.51 -11.70 -16.78
C PHE A 35 -19.04 -11.68 -16.37
N ALA A 36 -18.72 -11.81 -15.07
CA ALA A 36 -17.34 -11.91 -14.60
C ALA A 36 -16.67 -13.20 -15.10
N CYS A 37 -17.40 -14.32 -15.15
CA CYS A 37 -16.92 -15.57 -15.74
C CYS A 37 -16.70 -15.44 -17.25
N LEU A 38 -17.63 -14.79 -17.98
CA LEU A 38 -17.44 -14.50 -19.41
C LEU A 38 -16.24 -13.60 -19.67
N LEU A 39 -16.05 -12.55 -18.86
CA LEU A 39 -14.89 -11.68 -18.96
C LEU A 39 -13.61 -12.47 -18.71
N ARG A 40 -13.58 -13.32 -17.67
CA ARG A 40 -12.43 -14.18 -17.39
C ARG A 40 -12.09 -15.10 -18.55
N ALA A 41 -13.09 -15.75 -19.16
CA ALA A 41 -12.88 -16.59 -20.34
C ALA A 41 -12.21 -15.81 -21.47
N ARG A 42 -12.67 -14.59 -21.78
CA ARG A 42 -12.05 -13.70 -22.78
C ARG A 42 -10.57 -13.39 -22.51
N PHE A 43 -10.19 -13.25 -21.24
CA PHE A 43 -8.79 -13.05 -20.87
C PHE A 43 -7.97 -14.35 -20.95
N GLU A 44 -8.59 -15.49 -20.64
CA GLU A 44 -7.94 -16.80 -20.71
C GLU A 44 -7.68 -17.25 -22.16
N ASP A 45 -8.56 -16.89 -23.12
CA ASP A 45 -8.39 -17.18 -24.55
C ASP A 45 -7.05 -16.71 -25.14
N HIS A 46 -6.45 -15.68 -24.56
CA HIS A 46 -5.18 -15.09 -25.00
C HIS A 46 -4.06 -15.20 -23.96
N LYS A 47 -4.22 -16.05 -22.94
CA LYS A 47 -3.24 -16.21 -21.85
C LYS A 47 -1.89 -16.75 -22.33
N ASP A 48 -1.92 -17.69 -23.28
CA ASP A 48 -0.72 -18.40 -23.77
C ASP A 48 -0.12 -17.76 -25.03
N GLU A 49 -0.46 -16.48 -25.32
CA GLU A 49 0.11 -15.72 -26.43
C GLU A 49 1.62 -15.48 -26.21
N ARG A 50 2.45 -15.96 -27.14
CA ARG A 50 3.91 -15.86 -27.05
C ARG A 50 4.47 -14.63 -27.76
N ASP A 51 3.74 -14.08 -28.72
CA ASP A 51 4.15 -12.85 -29.41
C ASP A 51 3.83 -11.62 -28.54
N MET A 52 4.88 -11.01 -27.98
CA MET A 52 4.77 -9.83 -27.13
C MET A 52 4.27 -8.58 -27.87
N VAL A 53 4.48 -8.47 -29.19
CA VAL A 53 3.95 -7.37 -30.01
C VAL A 53 2.44 -7.53 -30.12
N LYS A 54 1.97 -8.74 -30.42
CA LYS A 54 0.55 -9.07 -30.45
C LYS A 54 -0.11 -8.90 -29.09
N ALA A 55 0.50 -9.40 -28.01
CA ALA A 55 0.01 -9.21 -26.64
C ALA A 55 -0.14 -7.73 -26.27
N THR A 56 0.82 -6.88 -26.68
CA THR A 56 0.75 -5.43 -26.44
C THR A 56 -0.35 -4.76 -27.24
N LYS A 57 -0.60 -5.19 -28.49
CA LYS A 57 -1.74 -4.71 -29.30
C LYS A 57 -3.07 -5.11 -28.67
N LEU A 58 -3.19 -6.35 -28.20
CA LEU A 58 -4.39 -6.84 -27.50
C LEU A 58 -4.66 -6.07 -26.20
N LEU A 59 -3.61 -5.77 -25.43
CA LEU A 59 -3.72 -4.94 -24.24
C LEU A 59 -4.23 -3.54 -24.59
N LYS A 60 -3.67 -2.90 -25.64
CA LYS A 60 -4.11 -1.58 -26.10
C LYS A 60 -5.59 -1.60 -26.52
N SER A 61 -6.01 -2.58 -27.31
CA SER A 61 -7.42 -2.70 -27.72
C SER A 61 -8.34 -2.96 -26.52
N GLY A 62 -7.88 -3.76 -25.53
CA GLY A 62 -8.62 -4.00 -24.29
C GLY A 62 -8.75 -2.75 -23.42
N GLU A 63 -7.73 -1.89 -23.38
CA GLU A 63 -7.81 -0.60 -22.68
C GLU A 63 -8.75 0.39 -23.38
N GLU A 64 -8.76 0.42 -24.72
CA GLU A 64 -9.70 1.23 -25.49
C GLU A 64 -11.15 0.75 -25.32
N GLU A 65 -11.40 -0.58 -25.30
CA GLU A 65 -12.72 -1.14 -25.00
C GLU A 65 -13.16 -0.77 -23.59
N PHE A 66 -12.26 -0.93 -22.60
CA PHE A 66 -12.54 -0.57 -21.22
C PHE A 66 -12.90 0.92 -21.11
N TRP A 67 -12.12 1.82 -21.72
CA TRP A 67 -12.38 3.26 -21.67
C TRP A 67 -13.75 3.64 -22.22
N LYS A 68 -14.15 3.01 -23.33
CA LYS A 68 -15.47 3.27 -23.97
C LYS A 68 -16.65 2.74 -23.13
N ARG A 69 -16.43 1.71 -22.30
CA ARG A 69 -17.48 0.98 -21.57
C ARG A 69 -17.43 1.17 -20.05
N GLN A 70 -16.53 2.00 -19.55
CA GLN A 70 -16.38 2.23 -18.11
C GLN A 70 -17.65 2.88 -17.54
N HIS A 71 -18.05 2.43 -16.35
CA HIS A 71 -19.12 3.08 -15.59
C HIS A 71 -18.75 4.53 -15.27
N THR A 72 -19.70 5.46 -15.39
CA THR A 72 -19.48 6.91 -15.17
C THR A 72 -19.13 7.24 -13.72
N GLN A 73 -19.77 6.56 -12.77
CA GLN A 73 -19.51 6.66 -11.34
C GLN A 73 -19.23 5.26 -10.76
N PRO A 74 -18.01 4.73 -10.88
CA PRO A 74 -17.71 3.38 -10.41
C PRO A 74 -17.90 3.27 -8.89
N TYR A 75 -18.18 2.05 -8.42
CA TYR A 75 -18.19 1.78 -6.99
C TYR A 75 -16.77 1.91 -6.40
N ILE A 76 -16.61 2.84 -5.47
CA ILE A 76 -15.37 3.08 -4.73
C ILE A 76 -15.63 2.71 -3.27
N PHE A 77 -14.76 1.88 -2.69
CA PHE A 77 -14.88 1.51 -1.28
C PHE A 77 -14.73 2.75 -0.39
N PRO A 78 -15.48 2.85 0.73
CA PRO A 78 -15.51 4.07 1.55
C PRO A 78 -14.13 4.59 1.96
N ASP A 79 -13.24 3.68 2.41
CA ASP A 79 -11.90 4.02 2.92
C ASP A 79 -10.83 4.10 1.80
N SER A 80 -11.17 3.80 0.54
CA SER A 80 -10.24 3.93 -0.59
C SER A 80 -10.19 5.37 -1.11
N PRO A 81 -9.11 5.80 -1.79
CA PRO A 81 -9.05 7.12 -2.43
C PRO A 81 -10.27 7.38 -3.35
N GLY A 82 -10.94 8.51 -3.15
CA GLY A 82 -12.20 8.86 -3.82
C GLY A 82 -13.47 8.25 -3.20
N GLY A 83 -13.34 7.49 -2.12
CA GLY A 83 -14.44 6.96 -1.32
C GLY A 83 -15.04 8.01 -0.37
N THR A 84 -16.22 7.70 0.16
CA THR A 84 -17.01 8.65 1.00
C THR A 84 -16.49 8.81 2.43
N SER A 85 -15.56 7.96 2.88
CA SER A 85 -14.88 8.06 4.17
C SER A 85 -13.36 8.11 4.04
N TYR A 86 -12.85 8.39 2.84
CA TYR A 86 -11.43 8.57 2.61
C TYR A 86 -10.90 9.71 3.48
N GLU A 87 -9.83 9.44 4.23
CA GLU A 87 -9.18 10.39 5.16
C GLU A 87 -10.12 10.95 6.26
N ARG A 88 -11.31 10.37 6.45
CA ARG A 88 -12.30 10.82 7.46
C ARG A 88 -11.71 10.90 8.87
N TYR A 89 -10.82 9.96 9.21
CA TYR A 89 -10.22 9.86 10.53
C TYR A 89 -8.83 10.49 10.63
N ASP A 90 -8.33 11.11 9.56
CA ASP A 90 -6.95 11.60 9.52
C ASP A 90 -6.72 12.78 10.47
N CYS A 91 -7.75 13.59 10.73
CA CYS A 91 -7.68 14.66 11.73
C CYS A 91 -7.44 14.16 13.17
N TYR A 92 -7.72 12.88 13.46
CA TYR A 92 -7.48 12.27 14.77
C TYR A 92 -6.14 11.52 14.85
N LYS A 93 -5.40 11.40 13.74
CA LYS A 93 -4.12 10.69 13.67
C LYS A 93 -2.98 11.56 14.19
N VAL A 94 -3.04 11.90 15.48
CA VAL A 94 -1.99 12.67 16.16
C VAL A 94 -0.68 11.87 16.17
N PRO A 95 0.45 12.45 15.71
CA PRO A 95 1.70 11.72 15.68
C PRO A 95 2.23 11.50 17.10
N GLN A 96 2.87 10.36 17.32
CA GLN A 96 3.24 9.90 18.66
C GLN A 96 4.14 10.87 19.44
N TRP A 97 4.94 11.69 18.74
CA TRP A 97 5.89 12.62 19.36
C TRP A 97 5.19 13.80 20.06
N CYS A 98 3.92 14.09 19.73
CA CYS A 98 3.15 15.10 20.44
C CYS A 98 2.98 14.78 21.94
N LEU A 99 2.98 13.48 22.30
CA LEU A 99 2.90 13.03 23.70
C LEU A 99 4.13 13.43 24.53
N ASP A 100 5.27 13.74 23.90
CA ASP A 100 6.44 14.20 24.62
C ASP A 100 6.25 15.63 25.16
N HIS A 101 5.35 16.42 24.56
CA HIS A 101 5.04 17.79 24.95
C HIS A 101 3.97 17.93 26.03
N TRP A 102 3.37 16.83 26.51
CA TRP A 102 2.38 16.87 27.59
C TRP A 102 2.98 17.38 28.90
N HIS A 103 2.17 18.06 29.71
CA HIS A 103 2.60 18.54 31.03
C HIS A 103 2.83 17.35 31.98
N PRO A 104 3.82 17.39 32.90
CA PRO A 104 4.07 16.28 33.82
C PRO A 104 2.85 15.82 34.63
N SER A 105 1.93 16.72 34.99
CA SER A 105 0.68 16.32 35.67
C SER A 105 -0.19 15.42 34.78
N GLU A 106 -0.32 15.74 33.49
CA GLU A 106 -1.10 14.93 32.53
C GLU A 106 -0.42 13.59 32.26
N LYS A 107 0.92 13.55 32.24
CA LYS A 107 1.67 12.30 32.11
C LYS A 107 1.51 11.40 33.34
N SER A 108 1.40 12.00 34.53
CA SER A 108 1.25 11.26 35.78
C SER A 108 -0.08 10.50 35.90
N GLU A 109 -1.08 10.86 35.09
CA GLU A 109 -2.35 10.11 34.97
C GLU A 109 -2.16 8.73 34.31
N TYR A 110 -1.10 8.55 33.49
CA TYR A 110 -0.84 7.32 32.75
C TYR A 110 0.57 6.75 33.00
N PRO A 111 0.93 6.45 34.27
CA PRO A 111 2.31 6.16 34.65
C PRO A 111 2.86 4.92 33.94
N ASP A 112 2.07 3.85 33.84
CA ASP A 112 2.49 2.60 33.20
C ASP A 112 2.71 2.75 31.69
N TYR A 113 1.90 3.58 31.03
CA TYR A 113 2.03 3.83 29.60
C TYR A 113 3.32 4.60 29.30
N PHE A 114 3.57 5.69 30.02
CA PHE A 114 4.78 6.48 29.84
C PHE A 114 6.04 5.70 30.27
N ALA A 115 5.99 4.88 31.31
CA ALA A 115 7.10 3.99 31.69
C ALA A 115 7.45 3.00 30.57
N LYS A 116 6.44 2.37 29.94
CA LYS A 116 6.66 1.49 28.78
C LYS A 116 7.17 2.26 27.57
N ARG A 117 6.64 3.45 27.30
CA ARG A 117 7.07 4.31 26.18
C ARG A 117 8.55 4.66 26.27
N GLU A 118 9.07 4.96 27.46
CA GLU A 118 10.49 5.25 27.63
C GLU A 118 11.39 4.05 27.28
N GLN A 119 10.92 2.81 27.50
CA GLN A 119 11.63 1.60 27.02
C GLN A 119 11.70 1.56 25.48
N TRP A 120 10.61 1.94 24.80
CA TRP A 120 10.58 2.02 23.33
C TRP A 120 11.48 3.13 22.78
N LYS A 121 11.54 4.28 23.45
CA LYS A 121 12.42 5.40 23.06
C LYS A 121 13.88 5.02 23.23
N LYS A 122 14.22 4.39 24.37
CA LYS A 122 15.55 3.84 24.60
C LYS A 122 15.95 2.83 23.53
N LEU A 123 15.05 1.91 23.19
CA LEU A 123 15.29 0.93 22.11
C LEU A 123 15.56 1.62 20.75
N ARG A 124 14.81 2.68 20.43
CA ARG A 124 15.01 3.47 19.21
C ARG A 124 16.36 4.18 19.18
N GLU A 125 16.77 4.76 20.31
CA GLU A 125 18.07 5.43 20.44
C GLU A 125 19.23 4.42 20.28
N GLU A 126 19.13 3.26 20.93
CA GLU A 126 20.13 2.19 20.84
C GLU A 126 20.21 1.54 19.45
N SER A 127 19.10 1.52 18.70
CA SER A 127 19.06 0.93 17.36
C SER A 127 19.53 1.90 16.27
N TRP A 128 19.37 3.21 16.46
CA TRP A 128 19.58 4.23 15.41
C TRP A 128 20.97 4.17 14.77
N GLU A 129 22.03 4.16 15.57
CA GLU A 129 23.40 4.14 15.04
C GLU A 129 23.69 2.86 14.24
N LYS A 130 23.20 1.71 14.73
CA LYS A 130 23.36 0.41 14.06
C LYS A 130 22.61 0.36 12.73
N GLU A 131 21.42 0.96 12.67
CA GLU A 131 20.62 1.07 11.46
C GLU A 131 21.30 1.95 10.42
N VAL A 132 21.78 3.13 10.83
CA VAL A 132 22.48 4.07 9.94
C VAL A 132 23.76 3.44 9.42
N GLN A 133 24.54 2.77 10.27
CA GLN A 133 25.73 2.05 9.84
C GLN A 133 25.40 0.97 8.80
N GLN A 134 24.37 0.15 9.05
CA GLN A 134 23.93 -0.87 8.09
C GLN A 134 23.53 -0.24 6.74
N LEU A 135 22.84 0.90 6.76
CA LEU A 135 22.46 1.61 5.54
C LEU A 135 23.69 2.14 4.80
N LEU A 136 24.66 2.73 5.49
CA LEU A 136 25.90 3.21 4.87
C LEU A 136 26.72 2.06 4.26
N GLU A 137 26.75 0.91 4.91
CA GLU A 137 27.46 -0.29 4.44
C GLU A 137 26.77 -0.93 3.22
N GLU A 138 25.42 -1.03 3.22
CA GLU A 138 24.66 -1.69 2.14
C GLU A 138 24.34 -0.76 0.95
N THR A 139 24.41 0.57 1.15
CA THR A 139 24.08 1.53 0.07
C THR A 139 25.23 1.64 -0.93
N PRO A 140 24.97 1.49 -2.25
CA PRO A 140 25.99 1.70 -3.26
C PRO A 140 26.57 3.12 -3.22
N THR A 141 27.83 3.30 -3.62
CA THR A 141 28.50 4.63 -3.65
C THR A 141 27.75 5.68 -4.47
N ALA A 142 27.04 5.26 -5.52
CA ALA A 142 26.21 6.14 -6.36
C ALA A 142 24.85 6.50 -5.72
N GLY A 143 24.60 6.07 -4.48
CA GLY A 143 23.32 6.21 -3.79
C GLY A 143 22.38 5.01 -3.99
N PRO A 144 21.22 5.01 -3.30
CA PRO A 144 20.24 3.94 -3.40
C PRO A 144 19.56 3.97 -4.76
N LYS A 145 19.52 2.81 -5.44
CA LYS A 145 18.87 2.66 -6.75
C LYS A 145 17.35 2.53 -6.66
N THR A 146 16.83 2.15 -5.49
CA THR A 146 15.40 1.94 -5.24
C THR A 146 15.06 2.36 -3.81
N GLU A 147 13.77 2.59 -3.54
CA GLU A 147 13.24 2.92 -2.20
C GLU A 147 13.19 1.72 -1.23
N ALA A 148 13.62 0.52 -1.65
CA ALA A 148 13.54 -0.67 -0.80
C ALA A 148 14.61 -0.61 0.29
N LEU A 149 14.18 -0.65 1.55
CA LEU A 149 15.06 -0.74 2.71
C LEU A 149 15.48 -2.20 2.95
N PRO A 150 16.74 -2.46 3.35
CA PRO A 150 17.19 -3.79 3.68
C PRO A 150 16.56 -4.28 4.99
N PRO A 151 16.37 -5.59 5.19
CA PRO A 151 15.99 -6.15 6.48
C PRO A 151 17.16 -6.12 7.47
N ALA A 152 16.89 -6.28 8.77
CA ALA A 152 17.94 -6.48 9.76
C ALA A 152 18.75 -7.76 9.46
N ARG A 153 20.08 -7.67 9.45
CA ARG A 153 20.97 -8.80 9.12
C ARG A 153 21.49 -9.56 10.33
N LYS A 154 21.65 -8.89 11.46
CA LYS A 154 22.28 -9.42 12.67
C LYS A 154 21.22 -9.71 13.74
N PRO A 155 21.38 -10.77 14.55
CA PRO A 155 20.47 -11.02 15.66
C PRO A 155 20.51 -9.84 16.65
N GLY A 156 19.33 -9.42 17.13
CA GLY A 156 19.20 -8.27 18.03
C GLY A 156 19.25 -6.88 17.37
N HIS A 157 19.47 -6.81 16.05
CA HIS A 157 19.31 -5.56 15.30
C HIS A 157 17.85 -5.37 14.86
N LEU A 158 17.41 -4.12 14.80
CA LEU A 158 16.11 -3.75 14.22
C LEU A 158 16.27 -3.34 12.76
N PRO A 159 15.22 -3.50 11.92
CA PRO A 159 15.28 -3.06 10.52
C PRO A 159 15.51 -1.55 10.42
N PRO A 160 16.33 -1.05 9.49
CA PRO A 160 16.55 0.38 9.33
C PRO A 160 15.27 1.19 9.09
N LEU A 161 15.19 2.37 9.71
CA LEU A 161 14.08 3.34 9.61
C LEU A 161 12.72 2.76 10.04
N TRP A 162 12.69 1.75 10.91
CA TRP A 162 11.47 1.06 11.33
C TRP A 162 10.49 1.95 12.11
N TRP A 163 10.98 2.95 12.85
CA TRP A 163 10.18 3.69 13.84
C TRP A 163 8.88 4.24 13.27
N GLN A 164 8.92 4.97 12.16
CA GLN A 164 7.74 5.59 11.57
C GLN A 164 6.68 4.58 11.10
N PHE A 165 7.10 3.38 10.71
CA PHE A 165 6.19 2.33 10.24
C PHE A 165 5.51 1.60 11.41
N VAL A 166 6.24 1.41 12.51
CA VAL A 166 5.77 0.72 13.72
C VAL A 166 4.94 1.64 14.60
N THR A 167 5.35 2.90 14.76
CA THR A 167 4.65 3.88 15.61
C THR A 167 3.70 4.78 14.82
N ARG A 168 3.28 4.35 13.62
CA ARG A 168 2.27 5.09 12.86
C ARG A 168 0.95 5.16 13.65
N PRO A 169 0.21 6.26 13.58
CA PRO A 169 -1.13 6.32 14.17
C PRO A 169 -2.01 5.17 13.66
N ARG A 170 -2.92 4.69 14.51
CA ARG A 170 -3.92 3.70 14.11
C ARG A 170 -4.84 4.30 13.04
N GLU A 171 -5.32 3.48 12.10
CA GLU A 171 -6.23 3.96 11.04
C GLU A 171 -7.54 4.51 11.60
N ARG A 172 -8.00 3.94 12.72
CA ARG A 172 -9.15 4.39 13.49
C ARG A 172 -8.71 4.61 14.95
N PRO A 173 -8.20 5.81 15.27
CA PRO A 173 -7.94 6.19 16.66
C PRO A 173 -9.27 6.26 17.42
N THR A 174 -9.49 5.33 18.35
CA THR A 174 -10.65 5.27 19.26
C THR A 174 -10.16 5.41 20.69
#